data_AF-A0A7W0WKH6-F1
#
_entry.id   AF-A0A7W0WKH6-F1
#
_cell.length_a   1.000
_cell.length_b   1.000
_cell.length_c   1.000
_cell.angle_alpha   90.00
_cell.angle_beta   90.00
_cell.angle_gamma   90.00
#
_symmetry.space_group_name_H-M   'P 1'
#
loop_
_entity.id
_entity.type
_entity.pdbx_description
1 polymer ?
#
loop_
_entity_poly.entity_id
_entity_poly.type
_entity_poly.pdbx_seq_one_letter_code
_entity_poly.pdbx_strand_id
1 'polypeptide(L)'
;MRAPRLADERGIALAVAVFALVVIGALVAGIFFAGRLEQQTGMNTFFAAQAAEAAEAGLNEAIASQSSGALLALPIDPDPADASSLGSLTVNAGSRVTAARTINRLSDNLFLVRSLGTRADANGAQLAARSIGQLIRLVQADIEVKAGLTALGNVTITGGAEVSGMDAVPPTWDTGVQCPSLDSVAGVRYNDGTLRTSGNGTFDGDPKSVVDATLNPTDMQSDFNKLKALATLTVGSDNPAATGPAYTG
;
A
#
# COMPACT_ATOMS: atom_id res chain seq x y z
N MET A 1 -86.99 7.51 47.99
CA MET A 1 -85.79 6.95 47.34
C MET A 1 -86.03 6.95 45.84
N ARG A 2 -85.31 7.80 45.10
CA ARG A 2 -85.49 7.97 43.65
C ARG A 2 -84.36 7.20 42.96
N ALA A 3 -84.67 6.08 42.33
CA ALA A 3 -83.69 5.31 41.57
C ALA A 3 -83.20 6.15 40.37
N PRO A 4 -81.89 6.24 40.12
CA PRO A 4 -81.39 6.92 38.93
C PRO A 4 -81.79 6.12 37.68
N ARG A 5 -82.26 6.82 36.65
CA ARG A 5 -82.49 6.23 35.33
C ARG A 5 -81.14 5.80 34.77
N LEU A 6 -80.92 4.49 34.66
CA LEU A 6 -79.84 3.93 33.84
C LEU A 6 -80.06 4.44 32.41
N ALA A 7 -79.25 5.40 31.98
CA ALA A 7 -79.23 5.85 30.61
C ALA A 7 -78.90 4.63 29.73
N ASP A 8 -79.67 4.44 28.66
CA ASP A 8 -79.49 3.34 27.71
C ASP A 8 -78.25 3.63 26.85
N GLU A 9 -77.06 3.51 27.45
CA GLU A 9 -75.74 3.77 26.84
C GLU A 9 -75.23 2.56 26.03
N ARG A 10 -76.05 1.51 25.91
CA ARG A 10 -75.69 0.23 25.29
C ARG A 10 -75.26 0.36 23.82
N GLY A 11 -75.79 1.35 23.09
CA GLY A 11 -75.40 1.63 21.70
C GLY A 11 -74.05 2.37 21.57
N ILE A 12 -73.72 3.27 22.50
CA ILE A 12 -72.47 4.05 22.47
C ILE A 12 -71.30 3.22 23.00
N ALA A 13 -71.53 2.38 24.02
CA ALA A 13 -70.49 1.56 24.62
C ALA A 13 -69.82 0.60 23.61
N LEU A 14 -70.60 -0.01 22.71
CA LEU A 14 -70.07 -0.88 21.65
C LEU A 14 -69.18 -0.10 20.67
N ALA A 15 -69.63 1.07 20.22
CA ALA A 15 -68.89 1.89 19.26
C ALA A 15 -67.56 2.40 19.86
N VAL A 16 -67.57 2.81 21.13
CA VAL A 16 -66.37 3.24 21.86
C VAL A 16 -65.41 2.06 22.06
N ALA A 17 -65.91 0.87 22.38
CA ALA A 17 -65.07 -0.32 22.54
C ALA A 17 -64.37 -0.71 21.23
N VAL A 18 -65.09 -0.69 20.10
CA VAL A 18 -64.50 -0.97 18.77
C VAL A 18 -63.47 0.08 18.40
N PHE A 19 -63.77 1.36 18.60
CA PHE A 19 -62.82 2.44 18.34
C PHE A 19 -61.55 2.29 19.20
N ALA A 20 -61.69 2.01 20.49
CA ALA A 20 -60.57 1.79 21.39
C ALA A 20 -59.70 0.59 20.94
N LEU A 21 -60.32 -0.51 20.51
CA LEU A 21 -59.59 -1.67 19.98
C LEU A 21 -58.79 -1.34 18.72
N VAL A 22 -59.35 -0.54 17.80
CA VAL A 22 -58.65 -0.10 16.60
C VAL A 22 -57.45 0.79 16.96
N VAL A 23 -57.63 1.73 17.89
CA VAL A 23 -56.56 2.62 18.35
C VAL A 23 -55.43 1.82 19.01
N ILE A 24 -55.75 0.86 19.87
CA ILE A 24 -54.76 -0.04 20.50
C ILE A 24 -54.05 -0.87 19.43
N GLY A 25 -54.79 -1.42 18.47
CA GLY A 25 -54.22 -2.19 17.36
C GLY A 25 -53.24 -1.36 16.52
N ALA A 26 -53.58 -0.11 16.21
CA ALA A 26 -52.72 0.82 15.48
C ALA A 26 -51.45 1.18 16.29
N LEU A 27 -51.56 1.40 17.60
CA LEU A 27 -50.44 1.68 18.49
C LEU A 27 -49.46 0.50 18.56
N VAL A 28 -49.98 -0.71 18.76
CA VAL A 28 -49.17 -1.93 18.83
C VAL A 28 -48.44 -2.17 17.51
N ALA A 29 -49.14 -2.02 16.38
CA ALA A 29 -48.53 -2.12 15.06
C ALA A 29 -47.42 -1.07 14.85
N GLY A 30 -47.62 0.17 15.32
CA GLY A 30 -46.62 1.23 15.28
C GLY A 30 -45.34 0.88 16.06
N ILE A 31 -45.49 0.32 17.27
CA ILE A 31 -44.34 -0.10 18.10
C ILE A 31 -43.57 -1.24 17.44
N PHE A 32 -44.26 -2.26 16.92
CA PHE A 32 -43.60 -3.38 16.23
C PHE A 32 -42.87 -2.93 14.95
N PHE A 33 -43.44 -2.01 14.20
CA PHE A 33 -42.81 -1.45 13.01
C PHE A 33 -41.55 -0.67 13.36
N ALA A 34 -41.61 0.20 14.38
CA ALA A 34 -40.45 0.94 14.88
C ALA A 34 -39.35 -0.02 15.38
N GLY A 35 -39.70 -1.04 16.17
CA GLY A 35 -38.73 -2.03 16.65
C GLY A 35 -38.06 -2.82 15.52
N ARG A 36 -38.78 -3.14 14.44
CA ARG A 36 -38.20 -3.80 13.27
C ARG A 36 -37.20 -2.91 12.53
N LEU A 37 -37.50 -1.61 12.40
CA LEU A 37 -36.59 -0.64 11.80
C LEU A 37 -35.32 -0.45 12.62
N GLU A 38 -35.44 -0.39 13.95
CA GLU A 38 -34.28 -0.30 14.85
C GLU A 38 -33.40 -1.54 14.74
N GLN A 39 -34.00 -2.73 14.72
CA GLN A 39 -33.25 -3.97 14.55
C GLN A 39 -32.51 -4.02 13.21
N GLN A 40 -33.18 -3.64 12.12
CA GLN A 40 -32.57 -3.65 10.79
C GLN A 40 -31.45 -2.60 10.68
N THR A 41 -31.66 -1.41 11.24
CA THR A 41 -30.63 -0.37 11.31
C THR A 41 -29.42 -0.79 12.14
N GLY A 42 -29.67 -1.45 13.29
CA GLY A 42 -28.61 -1.96 14.15
C GLY A 42 -27.75 -3.02 13.46
N MET A 43 -28.40 -3.98 12.80
CA MET A 43 -27.69 -5.02 12.02
C MET A 43 -26.89 -4.44 10.86
N ASN A 44 -27.46 -3.50 10.11
CA ASN A 44 -26.77 -2.83 9.01
C ASN A 44 -25.55 -2.05 9.49
N THR A 45 -25.65 -1.38 10.64
CA THR A 45 -24.54 -0.64 11.25
C THR A 45 -23.43 -1.59 11.69
N PHE A 46 -23.79 -2.72 12.29
CA PHE A 46 -22.83 -3.74 12.69
C PHE A 46 -22.11 -4.38 11.48
N PHE A 47 -22.83 -4.73 10.42
CA PHE A 47 -22.21 -5.25 9.19
C PHE A 47 -21.32 -4.22 8.50
N ALA A 48 -21.72 -2.95 8.52
CA ALA A 48 -20.89 -1.86 8.01
C ALA A 48 -19.59 -1.69 8.79
N ALA A 49 -19.63 -1.83 10.12
CA ALA A 49 -18.44 -1.77 10.97
C ALA A 49 -17.48 -2.94 10.67
N GLN A 50 -18.00 -4.17 10.54
CA GLN A 50 -17.19 -5.34 10.18
C GLN A 50 -16.55 -5.20 8.79
N ALA A 51 -17.28 -4.67 7.81
CA ALA A 51 -16.74 -4.40 6.49
C ALA A 51 -15.66 -3.30 6.53
N ALA A 52 -15.80 -2.29 7.39
CA ALA A 52 -14.77 -1.25 7.57
C ALA A 52 -13.50 -1.81 8.21
N GLU A 53 -13.63 -2.58 9.29
CA GLU A 53 -12.50 -3.25 9.97
C GLU A 53 -11.74 -4.16 9.00
N ALA A 54 -12.45 -4.89 8.15
CA ALA A 54 -11.84 -5.70 7.10
C ALA A 54 -11.09 -4.88 6.06
N ALA A 55 -11.66 -3.75 5.65
CA ALA A 55 -11.00 -2.84 4.73
C ALA A 55 -9.69 -2.31 5.34
N GLU A 56 -9.70 -1.92 6.62
CA GLU A 56 -8.49 -1.46 7.33
C GLU A 56 -7.44 -2.57 7.48
N ALA A 57 -7.86 -3.78 7.87
CA ALA A 57 -6.95 -4.92 7.96
C ALA A 57 -6.32 -5.27 6.61
N GLY A 58 -7.13 -5.29 5.54
CA GLY A 58 -6.64 -5.53 4.18
C GLY A 58 -5.74 -4.41 3.68
N LEU A 59 -5.98 -3.16 4.07
CA LEU A 59 -5.12 -2.03 3.72
C LEU A 59 -3.75 -2.15 4.39
N ASN A 60 -3.73 -2.42 5.69
CA ASN A 60 -2.49 -2.58 6.45
C ASN A 60 -1.67 -3.77 5.95
N GLU A 61 -2.31 -4.90 5.66
CA GLU A 61 -1.63 -6.05 5.08
C GLU A 61 -1.13 -5.78 3.65
N ALA A 62 -1.91 -5.03 2.84
CA ALA A 62 -1.50 -4.68 1.48
C ALA A 62 -0.26 -3.78 1.47
N ILE A 63 -0.07 -2.95 2.50
CA ILE A 63 1.15 -2.15 2.62
C ILE A 63 2.29 -2.99 3.23
N ALA A 64 1.99 -3.87 4.18
CA ALA A 64 2.97 -4.71 4.86
C ALA A 64 3.45 -5.93 4.07
N SER A 65 2.83 -6.27 2.94
CA SER A 65 3.25 -7.42 2.10
C SER A 65 4.11 -7.01 0.91
N GLN A 66 4.25 -5.72 0.62
CA GLN A 66 4.87 -5.23 -0.61
C GLN A 66 6.31 -4.81 -0.38
N SER A 67 7.17 -5.17 -1.34
CA SER A 67 8.53 -4.66 -1.43
C SER A 67 8.60 -3.44 -2.36
N SER A 68 9.61 -2.60 -2.19
CA SER A 68 9.88 -1.47 -3.07
C SER A 68 10.04 -1.89 -4.54
N GLY A 69 10.75 -3.00 -4.80
CA GLY A 69 10.93 -3.55 -6.15
C GLY A 69 9.61 -3.97 -6.80
N ALA A 70 8.71 -4.64 -6.05
CA ALA A 70 7.40 -5.04 -6.56
C ALA A 70 6.52 -3.83 -6.91
N LEU A 71 6.56 -2.78 -6.08
CA LEU A 71 5.83 -1.53 -6.33
C LEU A 71 6.38 -0.81 -7.58
N LEU A 72 7.70 -0.70 -7.73
CA LEU A 72 8.33 -0.03 -8.86
C LEU A 72 8.20 -0.81 -10.18
N ALA A 73 7.94 -2.11 -10.14
CA ALA A 73 7.64 -2.91 -11.32
C ALA A 73 6.22 -2.66 -11.87
N LEU A 74 5.34 -2.01 -11.10
CA LEU A 74 3.99 -1.69 -11.57
C LEU A 74 4.04 -0.63 -12.69
N PRO A 75 3.21 -0.78 -13.74
CA PRO A 75 3.03 0.26 -14.75
C PRO A 75 2.51 1.54 -14.10
N ILE A 76 2.97 2.70 -14.59
CA ILE A 76 2.49 4.00 -14.14
C ILE A 76 1.13 4.29 -14.79
N ASP A 77 0.19 4.75 -13.98
CA ASP A 77 -1.18 5.08 -14.36
C ASP A 77 -1.86 3.97 -15.16
N PRO A 78 -1.92 2.73 -14.63
CA PRO A 78 -2.63 1.67 -15.32
C PRO A 78 -4.12 2.01 -15.35
N ASP A 79 -4.80 1.52 -16.39
CA ASP A 79 -6.27 1.49 -16.36
C ASP A 79 -6.70 0.88 -15.01
N PRO A 80 -7.70 1.42 -14.30
CA PRO A 80 -8.19 0.83 -13.07
C PRO A 80 -8.60 -0.66 -13.20
N ALA A 81 -8.84 -1.17 -14.41
CA ALA A 81 -9.01 -2.60 -14.68
C ALA A 81 -7.70 -3.41 -14.59
N ASP A 82 -6.56 -2.79 -14.86
CA ASP A 82 -5.20 -3.36 -14.81
C ASP A 82 -4.49 -3.12 -13.46
N ALA A 83 -5.24 -2.61 -12.48
CA ALA A 83 -4.80 -2.50 -11.10
C ALA A 83 -4.22 -3.83 -10.60
N SER A 84 -3.05 -3.79 -9.97
CA SER A 84 -2.45 -5.01 -9.41
C SER A 84 -3.30 -5.47 -8.23
N SER A 85 -4.00 -6.59 -8.43
CA SER A 85 -4.84 -7.23 -7.42
C SER A 85 -3.98 -8.18 -6.60
N LEU A 86 -3.93 -7.96 -5.28
CA LEU A 86 -3.26 -8.86 -4.34
C LEU A 86 -4.15 -10.05 -3.96
N GLY A 87 -5.33 -10.18 -4.58
CA GLY A 87 -6.34 -11.15 -4.24
C GLY A 87 -7.14 -10.76 -2.98
N SER A 88 -8.00 -11.68 -2.53
CA SER A 88 -8.86 -11.49 -1.36
C SER A 88 -8.18 -12.00 -0.08
N LEU A 89 -8.11 -11.16 0.95
CA LEU A 89 -7.74 -11.54 2.31
C LEU A 89 -9.01 -11.93 3.08
N THR A 90 -9.00 -13.09 3.74
CA THR A 90 -10.04 -13.43 4.71
C THR A 90 -9.54 -13.06 6.10
N VAL A 91 -10.25 -12.16 6.80
CA VAL A 91 -9.78 -11.60 8.08
C VAL A 91 -9.71 -12.66 9.19
N ASN A 92 -10.45 -13.76 9.06
CA ASN A 92 -10.36 -14.93 9.93
C ASN A 92 -10.81 -16.19 9.18
N ALA A 93 -10.17 -17.33 9.41
CA ALA A 93 -10.59 -18.60 8.80
C ALA A 93 -12.04 -18.95 9.23
N GLY A 94 -12.95 -19.09 8.26
CA GLY A 94 -14.39 -19.30 8.50
C GLY A 94 -15.21 -18.00 8.64
N SER A 95 -14.58 -16.83 8.61
CA SER A 95 -15.27 -15.54 8.60
C SER A 95 -15.87 -15.25 7.22
N ARG A 96 -17.10 -14.74 7.21
CA ARG A 96 -17.77 -14.21 6.01
C ARG A 96 -17.38 -12.76 5.74
N VAL A 97 -16.20 -12.37 6.20
CA VAL A 97 -15.64 -11.04 6.08
C VAL A 97 -14.35 -11.14 5.30
N THR A 98 -14.32 -10.51 4.14
CA THR A 98 -13.19 -10.54 3.22
C THR A 98 -12.76 -9.13 2.85
N ALA A 99 -11.51 -8.97 2.43
CA ALA A 99 -10.96 -7.71 1.95
C ALA A 99 -10.27 -7.93 0.59
N ALA A 100 -10.80 -7.30 -0.45
CA ALA A 100 -10.16 -7.28 -1.76
C ALA A 100 -9.21 -6.08 -1.85
N ARG A 101 -7.95 -6.32 -2.21
CA ARG A 101 -6.88 -5.31 -2.16
C ARG A 101 -6.33 -5.05 -3.56
N THR A 102 -6.15 -3.77 -3.89
CA THR A 102 -5.61 -3.34 -5.17
C THR A 102 -4.58 -2.24 -4.97
N ILE A 103 -3.49 -2.28 -5.75
CA ILE A 103 -2.44 -1.25 -5.75
C ILE A 103 -2.30 -0.66 -7.15
N ASN A 104 -2.38 0.66 -7.24
CA ASN A 104 -2.19 1.41 -8.47
C ASN A 104 -1.02 2.36 -8.30
N ARG A 105 -0.06 2.33 -9.22
CA ARG A 105 1.01 3.32 -9.27
C ARG A 105 0.51 4.55 -10.04
N LEU A 106 0.49 5.70 -9.38
CA LEU A 106 0.00 6.96 -9.96
C LEU A 106 1.12 7.80 -10.60
N SER A 107 2.35 7.66 -10.11
CA SER A 107 3.55 8.30 -10.66
C SER A 107 4.79 7.48 -10.30
N ASP A 108 6.00 7.97 -10.58
CA ASP A 108 7.25 7.27 -10.31
C ASP A 108 7.33 6.67 -8.91
N ASN A 109 6.89 7.40 -7.88
CA ASN A 109 7.02 6.99 -6.49
C ASN A 109 5.71 7.13 -5.69
N LEU A 110 4.57 7.38 -6.32
CA LEU A 110 3.28 7.54 -5.64
C LEU A 110 2.34 6.39 -5.99
N PHE A 111 1.74 5.80 -4.97
CA PHE A 111 0.85 4.65 -5.12
C PHE A 111 -0.45 4.88 -4.36
N LEU A 112 -1.56 4.44 -4.96
CA LEU A 112 -2.85 4.34 -4.32
C LEU A 112 -3.08 2.88 -3.93
N VAL A 113 -3.08 2.61 -2.63
CA VAL A 113 -3.48 1.33 -2.08
C VAL A 113 -4.95 1.44 -1.72
N ARG A 114 -5.77 0.51 -2.20
CA ARG A 114 -7.19 0.46 -1.90
C ARG A 114 -7.58 -0.93 -1.40
N SER A 115 -8.42 -0.94 -0.39
CA SER A 115 -8.99 -2.16 0.20
C SER A 115 -10.51 -2.04 0.23
N LEU A 116 -11.19 -3.07 -0.25
CA LEU A 116 -12.64 -3.23 -0.23
C LEU A 116 -12.99 -4.36 0.73
N GLY A 117 -13.42 -4.00 1.94
CA GLY A 117 -13.95 -4.94 2.92
C GLY A 117 -15.41 -5.27 2.61
N THR A 118 -15.76 -6.54 2.61
CA THR A 118 -17.12 -7.02 2.37
C THR A 118 -17.55 -7.99 3.47
N ARG A 119 -18.81 -7.88 3.88
CA ARG A 119 -19.49 -8.83 4.78
C ARG A 119 -20.55 -9.56 3.97
N ALA A 120 -20.49 -10.89 3.94
CA ALA A 120 -21.46 -11.73 3.28
C ALA A 120 -22.34 -12.53 4.28
N ASP A 121 -23.49 -12.99 3.81
CA ASP A 121 -24.37 -13.92 4.51
C ASP A 121 -23.91 -15.38 4.35
N ALA A 122 -24.74 -16.34 4.79
CA ALA A 122 -24.43 -17.77 4.71
C ALA A 122 -24.35 -18.32 3.29
N ASN A 123 -25.04 -17.67 2.37
CA ASN A 123 -25.19 -18.06 0.98
C ASN A 123 -24.24 -17.25 0.08
N GLY A 124 -23.39 -16.40 0.66
CA GLY A 124 -22.43 -15.55 -0.05
C GLY A 124 -22.99 -14.21 -0.54
N ALA A 125 -24.24 -13.85 -0.20
CA ALA A 125 -24.82 -12.57 -0.58
C ALA A 125 -24.21 -11.43 0.25
N GLN A 126 -23.84 -10.33 -0.41
CA GLN A 126 -23.24 -9.18 0.25
C GLN A 126 -24.26 -8.44 1.13
N LEU A 127 -23.96 -8.35 2.43
CA LEU A 127 -24.73 -7.60 3.42
C LEU A 127 -24.20 -6.17 3.60
N ALA A 128 -22.89 -5.99 3.52
CA ALA A 128 -22.26 -4.68 3.57
C ALA A 128 -20.92 -4.69 2.82
N ALA A 129 -20.54 -3.52 2.28
CA ALA A 129 -19.22 -3.30 1.71
C ALA A 129 -18.73 -1.90 2.07
N ARG A 130 -17.43 -1.79 2.36
CA ARG A 130 -16.74 -0.53 2.67
C ARG A 130 -15.40 -0.52 1.96
N SER A 131 -15.07 0.61 1.33
CA SER A 131 -13.77 0.79 0.70
C SER A 131 -12.99 1.90 1.39
N ILE A 132 -11.71 1.66 1.60
CA ILE A 132 -10.75 2.62 2.13
C ILE A 132 -9.59 2.69 1.15
N GLY A 133 -9.06 3.89 0.94
CA GLY A 133 -7.89 4.14 0.10
C GLY A 133 -6.86 4.96 0.86
N GLN A 134 -5.59 4.65 0.63
CA GLN A 134 -4.46 5.37 1.18
C GLN A 134 -3.46 5.65 0.06
N LEU A 135 -2.94 6.88 0.06
CA LEU A 135 -1.81 7.25 -0.77
C LEU A 135 -0.52 6.98 0.00
N ILE A 136 0.38 6.22 -0.61
CA ILE A 136 1.72 5.97 -0.10
C ILE A 136 2.74 6.51 -1.08
N ARG A 137 3.86 7.02 -0.57
CA ARG A 137 4.98 7.49 -1.38
C ARG A 137 6.22 6.71 -1.01
N LEU A 138 6.90 6.15 -2.01
CA LEU A 138 8.20 5.54 -1.82
C LEU A 138 9.26 6.66 -1.83
N VAL A 139 10.13 6.67 -0.81
CA VAL A 139 11.25 7.61 -0.74
C VAL A 139 12.53 6.78 -0.84
N GLN A 140 13.23 6.92 -1.96
CA GLN A 140 14.45 6.18 -2.26
C GLN A 140 15.59 7.14 -2.63
N ALA A 141 16.81 6.73 -2.31
CA ALA A 141 18.00 7.41 -2.81
C ALA A 141 18.27 6.84 -4.19
N ASP A 142 18.09 7.68 -5.21
CA ASP A 142 18.55 7.37 -6.54
C ASP A 142 20.07 7.57 -6.57
N ILE A 143 20.80 6.46 -6.50
CA ILE A 143 22.26 6.42 -6.59
C ILE A 143 22.59 5.94 -7.98
N GLU A 144 23.05 6.87 -8.81
CA GLU A 144 23.39 6.58 -10.20
C GLU A 144 24.88 6.20 -10.27
N VAL A 145 25.16 4.90 -10.36
CA VAL A 145 26.53 4.41 -10.54
C VAL A 145 26.92 4.60 -12.00
N LYS A 146 27.82 5.54 -12.28
CA LYS A 146 28.26 5.88 -13.66
C LYS A 146 29.59 5.27 -14.08
N ALA A 147 30.34 4.73 -13.11
CA ALA A 147 31.61 4.06 -13.34
C ALA A 147 32.00 3.19 -12.14
N GLY A 148 32.86 2.19 -12.35
CA GLY A 148 33.47 1.41 -11.26
C GLY A 148 34.32 2.27 -10.33
N LEU A 149 34.98 3.30 -10.87
CA LEU A 149 35.67 4.34 -10.11
C LEU A 149 35.34 5.71 -10.70
N THR A 150 34.81 6.62 -9.88
CA THR A 150 34.69 8.03 -10.23
C THR A 150 35.64 8.87 -9.37
N ALA A 151 36.46 9.71 -9.99
CA ALA A 151 37.49 10.48 -9.29
C ALA A 151 37.68 11.89 -9.87
N LEU A 152 38.17 12.81 -9.04
CA LEU A 152 38.59 14.14 -9.48
C LEU A 152 40.12 14.21 -9.53
N GLY A 153 40.67 14.67 -10.65
CA GLY A 153 42.09 14.88 -10.88
C GLY A 153 42.81 13.64 -11.42
N ASN A 154 44.09 13.52 -11.07
CA ASN A 154 44.95 12.45 -11.56
C ASN A 154 44.62 11.13 -10.85
N VAL A 155 44.37 10.09 -11.64
CA VAL A 155 44.09 8.74 -11.15
C VAL A 155 45.28 7.85 -11.48
N THR A 156 45.86 7.21 -10.45
CA THR A 156 46.91 6.20 -10.65
C THR A 156 46.49 4.90 -9.99
N ILE A 157 46.33 3.85 -10.80
CA ILE A 157 46.02 2.49 -10.34
C ILE A 157 47.34 1.75 -10.18
N THR A 158 47.69 1.38 -8.94
CA THR A 158 49.00 0.81 -8.61
C THR A 158 48.91 -0.63 -8.09
N GLY A 159 49.99 -1.39 -8.23
CA GLY A 159 50.13 -2.70 -7.60
C GLY A 159 49.33 -3.76 -8.36
N GLY A 160 48.46 -4.51 -7.66
CA GLY A 160 47.53 -5.48 -8.24
C GLY A 160 46.07 -5.09 -8.02
N ALA A 161 45.77 -3.79 -7.95
CA ALA A 161 44.41 -3.30 -7.79
C ALA A 161 43.59 -3.51 -9.07
N GLU A 162 42.34 -3.93 -8.90
CA GLU A 162 41.38 -4.13 -9.98
C GLU A 162 40.21 -3.15 -9.81
N VAL A 163 39.87 -2.45 -10.88
CA VAL A 163 38.69 -1.58 -10.95
C VAL A 163 37.77 -2.12 -12.04
N SER A 164 36.59 -2.58 -11.69
CA SER A 164 35.61 -3.06 -12.66
C SER A 164 34.36 -2.17 -12.66
N GLY A 165 33.99 -1.68 -13.83
CA GLY A 165 32.66 -1.15 -14.13
C GLY A 165 31.76 -2.20 -14.80
N MET A 166 32.22 -3.45 -14.95
CA MET A 166 31.42 -4.52 -15.53
C MET A 166 30.48 -5.10 -14.49
N ASP A 167 29.21 -5.20 -14.86
CA ASP A 167 28.20 -5.87 -14.06
C ASP A 167 28.21 -7.38 -14.36
N ALA A 168 28.21 -8.21 -13.32
CA ALA A 168 28.22 -9.66 -13.46
C ALA A 168 27.50 -10.31 -12.28
N VAL A 169 26.71 -11.34 -12.57
CA VAL A 169 26.12 -12.19 -11.52
C VAL A 169 27.23 -13.06 -10.91
N PRO A 170 27.51 -12.97 -9.60
CA PRO A 170 28.49 -13.83 -8.96
C PRO A 170 28.13 -15.31 -9.13
N PRO A 171 29.08 -16.20 -9.48
CA PRO A 171 28.80 -17.62 -9.68
C PRO A 171 28.21 -18.35 -8.46
N THR A 172 28.36 -17.77 -7.26
CA THR A 172 27.86 -18.32 -6.00
C THR A 172 26.45 -17.85 -5.64
N TRP A 173 25.87 -16.91 -6.40
CA TRP A 173 24.50 -16.47 -6.20
C TRP A 173 23.57 -17.51 -6.83
N ASP A 174 22.73 -18.11 -6.00
CA ASP A 174 21.90 -19.25 -6.39
C ASP A 174 20.98 -18.89 -7.56
N THR A 175 20.67 -19.88 -8.39
CA THR A 175 19.84 -19.79 -9.61
C THR A 175 18.42 -19.24 -9.38
N GLY A 176 18.01 -19.08 -8.12
CA GLY A 176 16.74 -18.44 -7.72
C GLY A 176 16.80 -16.91 -7.58
N VAL A 177 17.99 -16.29 -7.61
CA VAL A 177 18.13 -14.83 -7.50
C VAL A 177 18.01 -14.20 -8.89
N GLN A 178 16.86 -13.57 -9.14
CA GLN A 178 16.66 -12.76 -10.35
C GLN A 178 17.40 -11.42 -10.15
N CYS A 179 18.60 -11.30 -10.73
CA CYS A 179 19.28 -10.02 -10.82
C CYS A 179 18.63 -9.14 -11.89
N PRO A 180 18.63 -7.80 -11.74
CA PRO A 180 18.30 -6.88 -12.82
C PRO A 180 19.15 -7.14 -14.07
N SER A 181 18.74 -6.58 -15.22
CA SER A 181 19.55 -6.64 -16.42
C SER A 181 20.94 -6.05 -16.15
N LEU A 182 21.98 -6.83 -16.46
CA LEU A 182 23.36 -6.39 -16.30
C LEU A 182 23.60 -5.15 -17.17
N ASP A 183 24.06 -4.07 -16.54
CA ASP A 183 24.39 -2.82 -17.23
C ASP A 183 25.83 -2.43 -16.90
N SER A 184 26.74 -2.69 -17.86
CA SER A 184 28.15 -2.36 -17.68
C SER A 184 28.35 -0.86 -17.84
N VAL A 185 29.04 -0.28 -16.88
CA VAL A 185 29.39 1.14 -16.85
C VAL A 185 30.87 1.33 -17.18
N ALA A 186 31.31 2.59 -17.25
CA ALA A 186 32.70 2.88 -17.49
C ALA A 186 33.60 2.31 -16.38
N GLY A 187 34.80 1.84 -16.73
CA GLY A 187 35.74 1.36 -15.71
C GLY A 187 36.19 2.50 -14.78
N VAL A 188 36.72 3.57 -15.38
CA VAL A 188 37.15 4.78 -14.65
C VAL A 188 36.56 6.04 -15.30
N ARG A 189 35.86 6.86 -14.52
CA ARG A 189 35.40 8.20 -14.92
C ARG A 189 36.15 9.27 -14.12
N TYR A 190 36.79 10.21 -14.81
CA TYR A 190 37.59 11.25 -14.16
C TYR A 190 37.53 12.59 -14.89
N ASN A 191 37.79 13.69 -14.17
CA ASN A 191 37.86 15.03 -14.76
C ASN A 191 39.31 15.40 -15.11
N ASP A 192 39.53 15.98 -16.30
CA ASP A 192 40.71 16.75 -16.78
C ASP A 192 42.14 16.37 -16.33
N GLY A 193 42.32 15.20 -15.72
CA GLY A 193 43.57 14.69 -15.18
C GLY A 193 44.16 13.61 -16.08
N THR A 194 45.13 12.87 -15.54
CA THR A 194 45.71 11.71 -16.23
C THR A 194 45.29 10.41 -15.55
N LEU A 195 44.87 9.43 -16.33
CA LEU A 195 44.75 8.04 -15.89
C LEU A 195 46.05 7.29 -16.18
N ARG A 196 46.66 6.71 -15.15
CA ARG A 196 47.87 5.89 -15.26
C ARG A 196 47.71 4.57 -14.52
N THR A 197 48.34 3.53 -15.03
CA THR A 197 48.51 2.25 -14.35
C THR A 197 50.00 2.02 -14.06
N SER A 198 50.31 1.46 -12.90
CA SER A 198 51.67 1.08 -12.51
C SER A 198 51.67 -0.30 -11.85
N GLY A 199 52.52 -1.21 -12.32
CA GLY A 199 52.50 -2.62 -11.92
C GLY A 199 51.45 -3.42 -12.70
N ASN A 200 50.75 -4.33 -12.03
CA ASN A 200 49.74 -5.23 -12.60
C ASN A 200 48.30 -4.70 -12.40
N GLY A 201 48.13 -3.40 -12.17
CA GLY A 201 46.81 -2.81 -11.95
C GLY A 201 45.96 -2.88 -13.21
N THR A 202 44.72 -3.35 -13.07
CA THR A 202 43.76 -3.48 -14.18
C THR A 202 42.56 -2.59 -13.95
N PHE A 203 41.96 -2.14 -15.05
CA PHE A 203 40.65 -1.54 -15.02
C PHE A 203 39.87 -1.97 -16.26
N ASP A 204 38.60 -2.28 -16.06
CA ASP A 204 37.71 -2.74 -17.13
C ASP A 204 36.30 -2.16 -16.99
N GLY A 205 35.61 -2.07 -18.12
CA GLY A 205 34.28 -1.47 -18.23
C GLY A 205 33.98 -1.10 -19.67
N ASP A 206 32.75 -0.67 -19.94
CA ASP A 206 32.30 -0.28 -21.28
C ASP A 206 31.81 1.18 -21.28
N PRO A 207 32.64 2.16 -21.69
CA PRO A 207 34.03 2.03 -22.14
C PRO A 207 35.02 1.92 -20.96
N LYS A 208 36.25 1.44 -21.21
CA LYS A 208 37.26 1.24 -20.14
C LYS A 208 37.53 2.49 -19.30
N SER A 209 37.51 3.67 -19.91
CA SER A 209 37.62 4.93 -19.19
C SER A 209 36.91 6.07 -19.93
N VAL A 210 36.35 7.01 -19.17
CA VAL A 210 35.71 8.22 -19.69
C VAL A 210 36.33 9.44 -19.02
N VAL A 211 36.76 10.41 -19.84
CA VAL A 211 37.08 11.76 -19.36
C VAL A 211 35.79 12.57 -19.36
N ASP A 212 35.41 13.08 -18.20
CA ASP A 212 34.23 13.91 -18.04
C ASP A 212 34.60 15.27 -17.45
N ALA A 213 34.61 16.29 -18.31
CA ALA A 213 34.93 17.67 -17.92
C ALA A 213 33.84 18.34 -17.07
N THR A 214 32.63 17.77 -16.99
CA THR A 214 31.53 18.31 -16.18
C THR A 214 31.60 17.88 -14.71
N LEU A 215 32.39 16.84 -14.43
CA LEU A 215 32.54 16.26 -13.11
C LEU A 215 33.22 17.25 -12.14
N ASN A 216 32.53 17.54 -11.04
CA ASN A 216 32.95 18.53 -10.06
C ASN A 216 32.79 18.02 -8.60
N PRO A 217 33.35 18.72 -7.60
CA PRO A 217 33.26 18.29 -6.19
C PRO A 217 31.84 18.17 -5.62
N THR A 218 30.84 18.82 -6.24
CA THR A 218 29.43 18.72 -5.82
C THR A 218 28.87 17.37 -6.21
N ASP A 219 29.23 16.85 -7.40
CA ASP A 219 28.78 15.54 -7.88
C ASP A 219 29.25 14.42 -6.94
N MET A 220 30.49 14.53 -6.42
CA MET A 220 31.06 13.58 -5.45
C MET A 220 30.29 13.52 -4.12
N GLN A 221 29.60 14.61 -3.77
CA GLN A 221 28.85 14.72 -2.53
C GLN A 221 27.36 14.47 -2.72
N SER A 222 26.84 14.54 -3.95
CA SER A 222 25.41 14.42 -4.25
C SER A 222 24.80 13.15 -3.67
N ASP A 223 25.36 11.98 -3.98
CA ASP A 223 24.78 10.71 -3.55
C ASP A 223 24.93 10.48 -2.05
N PHE A 224 26.07 10.89 -1.48
CA PHE A 224 26.26 10.91 -0.03
C PHE A 224 25.24 11.81 0.67
N ASN A 225 24.95 12.99 0.12
CA ASN A 225 23.98 13.92 0.67
C ASN A 225 22.55 13.39 0.57
N LYS A 226 22.19 12.70 -0.54
CA LYS A 226 20.91 11.98 -0.65
C LYS A 226 20.78 10.92 0.43
N LEU A 227 21.80 10.09 0.63
CA LEU A 227 21.84 9.07 1.68
C LEU A 227 21.75 9.69 3.08
N LYS A 228 22.47 10.78 3.34
CA LYS A 228 22.42 11.52 4.61
C LYS A 228 21.03 12.09 4.90
N ALA A 229 20.34 12.61 3.87
CA ALA A 229 18.98 13.10 4.00
C ALA A 229 18.00 11.97 4.34
N LEU A 230 18.16 10.78 3.76
CA LEU A 230 17.34 9.61 4.11
C LEU A 230 17.67 9.04 5.49
N ALA A 231 18.94 9.03 5.88
CA ALA A 231 19.36 8.55 7.19
C ALA A 231 18.76 9.37 8.35
N THR A 232 18.40 10.63 8.08
CA THR A 232 17.76 11.54 9.05
C THR A 232 16.27 11.72 8.80
N LEU A 233 15.70 11.00 7.82
CA LEU A 233 14.28 11.04 7.53
C LEU A 233 13.50 10.45 8.71
N THR A 234 12.88 11.32 9.48
CA THR A 234 11.92 10.96 10.52
C THR A 234 10.54 10.99 9.90
N VAL A 235 10.01 9.82 9.56
CA VAL A 235 8.61 9.68 9.16
C VAL A 235 7.80 9.70 10.46
N GLY A 236 6.93 10.68 10.64
CA GLY A 236 5.99 10.68 11.76
C GLY A 236 5.00 9.53 11.57
N SER A 237 4.89 8.66 12.58
CA SER A 237 4.19 7.35 12.59
C SER A 237 4.98 6.19 11.99
N ASP A 238 4.89 5.03 12.66
CA ASP A 238 5.65 3.81 12.40
C ASP A 238 5.63 3.44 10.91
N ASN A 239 6.82 3.30 10.31
CA ASN A 239 6.92 2.76 8.96
C ASN A 239 6.24 1.40 8.91
N PRO A 240 5.39 1.12 7.90
CA PRO A 240 4.85 -0.21 7.71
C PRO A 240 6.01 -1.19 7.50
N ALA A 241 5.99 -2.30 8.26
CA ALA A 241 7.15 -3.17 8.53
C ALA A 241 7.90 -3.70 7.29
N ALA A 242 7.28 -3.72 6.11
CA ALA A 242 7.88 -4.20 4.86
C ALA A 242 8.45 -3.11 3.94
N THR A 243 8.34 -1.84 4.31
CA THR A 243 8.89 -0.71 3.52
C THR A 243 10.25 -0.22 4.04
N GLY A 244 10.83 -0.94 5.00
CA GLY A 244 12.22 -0.73 5.41
C GLY A 244 13.20 -0.98 4.26
N PRO A 245 14.46 -0.53 4.38
CA PRO A 245 15.49 -0.83 3.40
C PRO A 245 15.55 -2.35 3.15
N ALA A 246 15.46 -2.76 1.88
CA ALA A 246 15.62 -4.16 1.51
C ALA A 246 17.07 -4.58 1.75
N TYR A 247 17.32 -5.36 2.79
CA TYR A 247 18.61 -6.00 3.06
C TYR A 247 18.68 -7.36 2.37
N THR A 248 18.56 -7.38 1.04
CA THR A 248 18.96 -8.56 0.26
C THR A 248 20.32 -8.24 -0.33
N GLY A 249 21.36 -8.60 0.43
CA GLY A 249 22.73 -8.65 -0.07
C GLY A 249 23.02 -9.97 -0.79
#